data_AF-A0A1M5RIF2-F1
#
_entry.id   AF-A0A1M5RIF2-F1
#
_cell.length_a   1.000
_cell.length_b   1.000
_cell.length_c   1.000
_cell.angle_alpha   90.00
_cell.angle_beta   90.00
_cell.angle_gamma   90.00
#
_symmetry.space_group_name_H-M   'P 1'
#
loop_
_entity.id
_entity.type
_entity.pdbx_description
1 polymer ?
#
loop_
_entity_poly.entity_id
_entity_poly.type
_entity_poly.pdbx_seq_one_letter_code
_entity_poly.pdbx_strand_id
1 'polypeptide(L)'
;MKRNNAKKGFTLIELIIVIAILGILAAVAIPRFSGYQESAKVSADKATAKTMANTAAILYANNNAVFTIPTTGTTDITTLVTAELNSTPEVQAYTGYTFLVEIDASKNITVSAKGTSTYKIYPTGDTTSLYK
;
A
#
# COMPACT_ATOMS: atom_id res chain seq x y z
N MET A 1 -28.06 -41.73 44.55
CA MET A 1 -26.70 -42.13 44.10
C MET A 1 -26.12 -41.04 43.22
N LYS A 2 -25.02 -40.39 43.64
CA LYS A 2 -24.35 -39.32 42.90
C LYS A 2 -23.25 -39.94 42.02
N ARG A 3 -23.34 -39.79 40.70
CA ARG A 3 -22.28 -40.21 39.76
C ARG A 3 -21.15 -39.19 39.85
N ASN A 4 -19.99 -39.61 40.38
CA ASN A 4 -18.77 -38.82 40.35
C ASN A 4 -18.28 -38.78 38.90
N ASN A 5 -18.52 -37.68 38.19
CA ASN A 5 -17.91 -37.43 36.89
C ASN A 5 -16.40 -37.23 37.10
N ALA A 6 -15.61 -38.27 36.85
CA ALA A 6 -14.15 -38.15 36.78
C ALA A 6 -13.81 -37.12 35.71
N LYS A 7 -13.34 -35.95 36.13
CA LYS A 7 -12.81 -34.95 35.20
C LYS A 7 -11.56 -35.55 34.55
N LYS A 8 -11.67 -35.96 33.29
CA LYS A 8 -10.52 -36.33 32.46
C LYS A 8 -9.67 -35.07 32.29
N GLY A 9 -8.51 -35.03 32.93
CA GLY A 9 -7.52 -33.99 32.71
C GLY A 9 -6.80 -34.20 31.38
N PHE A 10 -6.32 -33.11 30.79
CA PHE A 10 -5.48 -33.13 29.59
C PHE A 10 -4.11 -33.72 29.94
N THR A 11 -3.56 -34.59 29.11
CA THR A 11 -2.24 -35.17 29.35
C THR A 11 -1.13 -34.21 28.89
N LEU A 12 0.03 -34.24 29.56
CA LEU A 12 1.18 -33.44 29.14
C LEU A 12 1.67 -33.83 27.73
N ILE A 13 1.54 -35.11 27.37
CA ILE A 13 1.95 -35.58 26.04
C ILE A 13 1.04 -35.04 24.93
N GLU A 14 -0.27 -34.94 25.18
CA GLU A 14 -1.19 -34.29 24.23
C GLU A 14 -0.81 -32.83 24.00
N LEU A 15 -0.40 -32.12 25.07
CA LEU A 15 0.03 -30.74 24.94
C LEU A 15 1.34 -30.60 24.15
N ILE A 16 2.30 -31.51 24.39
CA ILE A 16 3.60 -31.52 23.69
C ILE A 16 3.42 -31.77 22.19
N ILE A 17 2.55 -32.71 21.80
CA ILE A 17 2.29 -32.98 20.38
C ILE A 17 1.62 -31.78 19.70
N VAL A 18 0.69 -31.11 20.38
CA VAL A 18 0.00 -29.93 19.83
C VAL A 18 1.00 -28.80 19.56
N ILE A 19 1.87 -28.47 20.51
CA ILE A 19 2.88 -27.41 20.30
C ILE A 19 3.91 -27.80 19.23
N ALA A 20 4.22 -29.10 19.09
CA ALA A 20 5.12 -29.58 18.04
C ALA A 20 4.53 -29.36 16.64
N ILE A 21 3.24 -29.70 16.44
CA ILE A 21 2.55 -29.48 15.17
C ILE A 21 2.39 -27.97 14.89
N LEU A 22 2.00 -27.18 15.90
CA LEU A 22 1.90 -25.72 15.77
C LEU A 22 3.26 -25.09 15.41
N GLY A 23 4.37 -25.62 15.94
CA GLY A 23 5.72 -25.19 15.60
C GLY A 23 6.06 -25.42 14.12
N ILE A 24 5.74 -26.59 13.57
CA ILE A 24 5.96 -26.90 12.15
C ILE A 24 5.12 -25.99 11.25
N LEU A 25 3.84 -25.79 11.59
CA LEU A 25 2.94 -24.92 10.83
C LEU A 25 3.42 -23.46 10.86
N ALA A 26 3.84 -22.96 12.03
CA ALA A 26 4.34 -21.60 12.19
C ALA A 26 5.63 -21.37 11.36
N ALA A 27 6.55 -22.34 11.35
CA ALA A 27 7.80 -22.24 10.60
C ALA A 27 7.60 -22.03 9.09
N VAL A 28 6.56 -22.64 8.50
CA VAL A 28 6.23 -22.49 7.07
C VAL A 28 5.33 -21.28 6.81
N ALA A 29 4.41 -20.97 7.72
CA ALA A 29 3.42 -19.91 7.54
C ALA A 29 4.03 -18.51 7.65
N ILE A 30 4.92 -18.26 8.63
CA ILE A 30 5.54 -16.95 8.88
C ILE A 30 6.26 -16.37 7.64
N PRO A 31 7.19 -17.08 6.98
CA PRO A 31 7.90 -16.52 5.84
C PRO A 31 6.99 -16.22 4.65
N ARG A 32 5.97 -17.06 4.41
CA ARG A 32 4.99 -16.84 3.33
C ARG A 32 4.09 -15.64 3.60
N PHE A 33 3.68 -15.45 4.85
CA PHE A 33 2.79 -14.36 5.23
C PHE A 33 3.44 -12.98 5.06
N SER A 34 4.76 -12.87 5.27
CA SER A 34 5.49 -11.61 5.06
C SER A 34 5.42 -11.13 3.60
N GLY A 35 5.68 -12.03 2.63
CA GLY A 35 5.63 -11.66 1.20
C GLY A 35 4.22 -11.30 0.71
N TYR A 36 3.19 -11.93 1.27
CA TYR A 36 1.80 -11.56 0.96
C TYR A 36 1.43 -10.17 1.49
N GLN A 37 1.87 -9.83 2.70
CA GLN A 37 1.64 -8.48 3.24
C GLN A 37 2.31 -7.42 2.39
N GLU A 38 3.56 -7.64 1.96
CA GLU A 38 4.28 -6.71 1.11
C GLU A 38 3.59 -6.54 -0.25
N SER A 39 3.20 -7.64 -0.89
CA SER A 39 2.47 -7.60 -2.17
C SER A 39 1.10 -6.90 -2.04
N ALA A 40 0.42 -7.07 -0.91
CA ALA A 40 -0.84 -6.40 -0.63
C ALA A 40 -0.66 -4.88 -0.47
N LYS A 41 0.39 -4.45 0.26
CA LYS A 41 0.75 -3.03 0.41
C LYS A 41 1.07 -2.38 -0.93
N VAL A 42 1.88 -3.06 -1.75
CA VAL A 42 2.20 -2.63 -3.13
C VAL A 42 0.94 -2.47 -3.99
N SER A 43 0.01 -3.42 -3.88
CA SER A 43 -1.24 -3.38 -4.64
C SER A 43 -2.15 -2.25 -4.16
N ALA A 44 -2.19 -1.99 -2.85
CA ALA A 44 -2.90 -0.87 -2.26
C ALA A 44 -2.33 0.47 -2.74
N ASP A 45 -1.01 0.61 -2.78
CA ASP A 45 -0.35 1.84 -3.26
C ASP A 45 -0.65 2.11 -4.73
N LYS A 46 -0.67 1.07 -5.58
CA LYS A 46 -1.08 1.19 -6.99
C LYS A 46 -2.53 1.64 -7.13
N ALA A 47 -3.43 1.11 -6.31
CA ALA A 47 -4.84 1.49 -6.31
C ALA A 47 -5.01 2.96 -5.88
N THR A 48 -4.35 3.37 -4.78
CA THR A 48 -4.34 4.74 -4.30
C THR A 48 -3.76 5.70 -5.34
N ALA A 49 -2.62 5.37 -5.96
CA ALA A 49 -2.00 6.17 -6.99
C ALA A 49 -2.92 6.38 -8.20
N LYS A 50 -3.65 5.33 -8.63
CA LYS A 50 -4.65 5.46 -9.70
C LYS A 50 -5.80 6.39 -9.31
N THR A 51 -6.28 6.30 -8.07
CA THR A 51 -7.30 7.21 -7.55
C THR A 51 -6.81 8.66 -7.56
N MET A 52 -5.59 8.92 -7.07
CA MET A 52 -4.99 10.26 -7.09
C MET A 52 -4.81 10.80 -8.51
N ALA A 53 -4.39 9.96 -9.45
CA ALA A 53 -4.27 10.35 -10.85
C ALA A 53 -5.62 10.71 -11.47
N ASN A 54 -6.67 9.93 -11.19
CA ASN A 54 -8.03 10.22 -11.64
C ASN A 54 -8.54 11.53 -11.05
N THR A 55 -8.30 11.79 -9.76
CA THR A 55 -8.66 13.05 -9.12
C THR A 55 -7.94 14.23 -9.76
N ALA A 56 -6.63 14.11 -10.03
CA ALA A 56 -5.89 15.13 -10.76
C ALA A 56 -6.49 15.40 -12.16
N ALA A 57 -6.91 14.36 -12.87
CA ALA A 57 -7.56 14.51 -14.17
C ALA A 57 -8.93 15.21 -14.08
N ILE A 58 -9.72 14.93 -13.04
CA ILE A 58 -11.00 15.62 -12.79
C ILE A 58 -10.76 17.10 -12.44
N LEU A 59 -9.79 17.40 -11.57
CA LEU A 59 -9.42 18.76 -11.21
C LEU A 59 -8.99 19.58 -12.44
N TYR A 60 -8.23 18.95 -13.34
CA TYR A 60 -7.89 19.54 -14.62
C TYR A 60 -9.12 19.80 -15.50
N ALA A 61 -10.00 18.80 -15.66
CA ALA A 61 -11.18 18.90 -16.51
C ALA A 61 -12.19 19.97 -16.03
N ASN A 62 -12.28 20.18 -14.72
CA ASN A 62 -13.18 21.16 -14.11
C ASN A 62 -12.66 22.62 -14.20
N ASN A 63 -11.56 22.89 -14.93
CA ASN A 63 -10.94 24.21 -15.04
C ASN A 63 -10.70 24.88 -13.68
N ASN A 64 -10.22 24.10 -12.70
CA ASN A 64 -9.84 24.68 -11.42
C ASN A 64 -8.70 25.68 -11.66
N ALA A 65 -8.94 26.98 -11.43
CA ALA A 65 -8.01 28.05 -11.75
C ALA A 65 -6.65 27.95 -11.02
N VAL A 66 -6.58 27.12 -9.97
CA VAL A 66 -5.35 26.83 -9.21
C VAL A 66 -4.48 25.76 -9.91
N PHE A 67 -5.05 25.01 -10.86
CA PHE A 67 -4.37 23.95 -11.60
C PHE A 67 -3.53 24.54 -12.75
N THR A 68 -2.24 24.76 -12.48
CA THR A 68 -1.30 25.35 -13.46
C THR A 68 -0.55 24.26 -14.22
N ILE A 69 -0.69 24.23 -15.55
CA ILE A 69 0.14 23.36 -16.40
C ILE A 69 1.48 24.08 -16.63
N PRO A 70 2.62 23.43 -16.34
CA PRO A 70 3.92 24.02 -16.61
C PRO A 70 4.14 24.17 -18.11
N THR A 71 4.87 25.21 -18.52
CA THR A 71 5.33 25.37 -19.92
C THR A 71 6.49 24.43 -20.25
N THR A 72 7.27 24.02 -19.23
CA THR A 72 8.37 23.05 -19.33
C THR A 72 8.50 22.27 -18.02
N GLY A 73 8.87 20.99 -18.09
CA GLY A 73 9.09 20.15 -16.90
C GLY A 73 7.78 19.64 -16.27
N THR A 74 7.82 19.44 -14.94
CA THR A 74 6.69 18.98 -14.13
C THR A 74 6.33 19.99 -13.04
N THR A 75 5.06 20.00 -12.62
CA THR A 75 4.57 20.75 -11.47
C THR A 75 3.98 19.79 -10.45
N ASP A 76 4.36 19.94 -9.18
CA ASP A 76 3.75 19.23 -8.05
C ASP A 76 2.36 19.79 -7.78
N ILE A 77 1.35 18.92 -7.89
CA ILE A 77 -0.06 19.22 -7.66
C ILE A 77 -0.63 18.38 -6.50
N THR A 78 0.24 17.74 -5.71
CA THR A 78 -0.15 16.82 -4.63
C THR A 78 -1.13 17.47 -3.66
N THR A 79 -0.86 18.70 -3.22
CA THR A 79 -1.72 19.42 -2.26
C THR A 79 -3.13 19.64 -2.78
N LEU A 80 -3.27 19.94 -4.08
CA LEU A 80 -4.59 20.13 -4.71
C LEU A 80 -5.37 18.82 -4.76
N VAL A 81 -4.68 17.72 -5.11
CA VAL A 81 -5.28 16.39 -5.18
C VAL A 81 -5.69 15.91 -3.79
N THR A 82 -4.85 16.09 -2.77
CA THR A 82 -5.16 15.68 -1.39
C THR A 82 -6.26 16.53 -0.77
N ALA A 83 -6.36 17.82 -1.15
CA ALA A 83 -7.46 18.67 -0.73
C ALA A 83 -8.79 18.17 -1.31
N GLU A 84 -8.82 17.82 -2.60
CA GLU A 84 -10.02 17.25 -3.23
C GLU A 84 -10.40 15.89 -2.65
N LEU A 85 -9.41 15.06 -2.30
CA LEU A 85 -9.64 13.76 -1.67
C LEU A 85 -10.03 13.86 -0.17
N ASN A 86 -9.98 15.05 0.43
CA ASN A 86 -10.11 15.27 1.88
C ASN A 86 -9.26 14.29 2.71
N SER A 87 -8.10 13.90 2.17
CA SER A 87 -7.20 12.92 2.77
C SER A 87 -5.81 13.08 2.20
N THR A 88 -4.80 12.73 3.01
CA THR A 88 -3.39 12.67 2.63
C THR A 88 -2.93 11.22 2.71
N PRO A 89 -3.11 10.42 1.64
CA PRO A 89 -2.73 9.02 1.66
C PRO A 89 -1.22 8.86 1.89
N GLU A 90 -0.83 7.82 2.60
CA GLU A 90 0.57 7.42 2.81
C GLU A 90 0.90 6.17 2.00
N VAL A 91 2.16 6.08 1.58
CA VAL A 91 2.68 4.91 0.87
C VAL A 91 2.87 3.78 1.87
N GLN A 92 2.25 2.64 1.62
CA GLN A 92 2.27 1.51 2.55
C GLN A 92 3.46 0.58 2.35
N ALA A 93 3.94 0.45 1.11
CA ALA A 93 5.05 -0.44 0.77
C ALA A 93 6.40 0.09 1.29
N TYR A 94 6.56 1.41 1.41
CA TYR A 94 7.80 2.04 1.86
C TYR A 94 7.54 3.03 3.00
N THR A 95 8.00 2.68 4.19
CA THR A 95 7.90 3.55 5.36
C THR A 95 8.65 4.86 5.13
N GLY A 96 8.00 5.99 5.43
CA GLY A 96 8.58 7.33 5.29
C GLY A 96 8.46 7.92 3.88
N TYR A 97 7.76 7.25 2.96
CA TYR A 97 7.45 7.78 1.64
C TYR A 97 6.05 8.38 1.61
N THR A 98 5.88 9.43 0.81
CA THR A 98 4.59 10.06 0.54
C THR A 98 4.24 9.96 -0.94
N PHE A 99 2.95 10.06 -1.27
CA PHE A 99 2.57 10.19 -2.67
C PHE A 99 2.91 11.60 -3.16
N LEU A 100 3.52 11.65 -4.34
CA LEU A 100 3.78 12.85 -5.12
C LEU A 100 2.95 12.74 -6.40
N VAL A 101 2.10 13.73 -6.65
CA VAL A 101 1.35 13.85 -7.90
C VAL A 101 1.90 15.00 -8.70
N GLU A 102 2.33 14.71 -9.92
CA GLU A 102 2.90 15.68 -10.83
C GLU A 102 2.14 15.69 -12.15
N ILE A 103 2.07 16.87 -12.77
CA ILE A 103 1.63 17.02 -14.15
C ILE A 103 2.75 17.63 -14.99
N ASP A 104 2.95 17.11 -16.20
CA ASP A 104 3.92 17.65 -17.16
C ASP A 104 3.30 18.66 -18.15
N ALA A 105 4.14 19.30 -18.95
CA ALA A 105 3.71 20.23 -20.00
C ALA A 105 2.84 19.57 -21.09
N SER A 106 2.92 18.24 -21.23
CA SER A 106 2.10 17.44 -22.15
C SER A 106 0.80 16.95 -21.51
N LYS A 107 0.50 17.40 -20.28
CA LYS A 107 -0.68 17.05 -19.48
C LYS A 107 -0.71 15.60 -18.99
N ASN A 108 0.42 14.91 -19.01
CA ASN A 108 0.50 13.58 -18.43
C ASN A 108 0.58 13.71 -16.90
N ILE A 109 -0.27 12.95 -16.22
CA ILE A 109 -0.27 12.87 -14.76
C ILE A 109 0.59 11.69 -14.34
N THR A 110 1.55 11.95 -13.47
CA THR A 110 2.42 10.96 -12.85
C THR A 110 2.16 10.92 -11.36
N VAL A 111 2.04 9.73 -10.79
CA VAL A 111 1.99 9.55 -9.32
C VAL A 111 3.16 8.69 -8.89
N SER A 112 3.92 9.18 -7.93
CA SER A 112 5.16 8.58 -7.46
C SER A 112 5.15 8.43 -5.93
N ALA A 113 5.89 7.45 -5.40
CA ALA A 113 6.30 7.45 -4.00
C ALA A 113 7.59 8.28 -3.88
N LYS A 114 7.57 9.32 -3.04
CA LYS A 114 8.70 10.23 -2.80
C LYS A 114 9.22 10.07 -1.39
N GLY A 115 10.51 9.80 -1.27
CA GLY A 115 11.27 9.76 -0.01
C GLY A 115 12.72 10.13 -0.30
N THR A 116 13.68 9.32 0.16
CA THR A 116 15.10 9.45 -0.24
C THR A 116 15.29 9.29 -1.76
N SER A 117 14.42 8.51 -2.39
CA SER A 117 14.33 8.36 -3.84
C SER A 117 12.89 8.58 -4.28
N THR A 118 12.69 8.88 -5.57
CA THR A 118 11.36 9.04 -6.15
C THR A 118 11.11 7.89 -7.10
N TYR A 119 9.98 7.22 -6.90
CA TYR A 119 9.64 6.00 -7.61
C TYR A 119 8.24 6.09 -8.20
N LYS A 120 8.14 5.97 -9.52
CA LYS A 120 6.89 6.14 -10.25
C LYS A 120 5.96 4.93 -10.12
N ILE A 121 4.74 5.16 -9.65
CA ILE A 121 3.69 4.15 -9.46
C ILE A 121 2.66 4.19 -10.61
N TYR A 122 2.34 5.40 -11.10
CA TYR A 122 1.40 5.64 -12.18
C TYR A 122 1.96 6.65 -13.19
N PRO A 123 1.74 6.49 -14.51
CA PRO A 123 1.10 5.34 -15.18
C PRO A 123 1.98 4.07 -15.12
N THR A 124 1.34 2.90 -15.15
CA THR A 124 1.95 1.57 -14.90
C THR A 124 2.97 1.09 -15.93
N GLY A 125 3.38 1.93 -16.89
CA GLY A 125 4.31 1.58 -17.97
C GLY A 125 5.79 1.74 -17.63
N ASP A 126 6.13 2.28 -16.46
CA ASP A 126 7.50 2.62 -16.07
C ASP A 126 7.81 2.00 -14.70
N THR A 127 7.85 0.67 -14.69
CA THR A 127 8.01 -0.14 -13.48
C THR A 127 9.48 -0.35 -13.08
N THR A 128 10.41 0.33 -13.75
CA THR A 128 11.86 0.03 -13.68
C THR A 128 12.52 0.38 -12.35
N SER A 129 11.80 0.95 -11.38
CA SER A 129 12.40 1.38 -10.11
C SER A 129 11.40 1.32 -8.95
N LEU A 130 10.73 0.19 -8.74
CA LEU A 130 9.96 -0.01 -7.51
C LEU A 130 10.20 -1.38 -6.90
N TYR A 131 10.23 -2.45 -7.69
CA TYR A 131 10.14 -3.81 -7.15
C TYR A 131 11.33 -4.69 -7.53
N LYS A 132 12.55 -4.26 -7.16
CA LYS A 132 13.73 -5.14 -7.10
C LYS A 132 14.14 -5.35 -5.65
#